data_AF-A0A8J4SVM0-F1
#
_entry.id   AF-A0A8J4SVM0-F1
#
_cell.length_a   1.000
_cell.length_b   1.000
_cell.length_c   1.000
_cell.angle_alpha   90.00
_cell.angle_beta   90.00
_cell.angle_gamma   90.00
#
_symmetry.space_group_name_H-M   'P 1'
#
loop_
_entity.id
_entity.type
_entity.pdbx_description
1 polymer ?
#
loop_
_entity_poly.entity_id
_entity_poly.type
_entity_poly.pdbx_seq_one_letter_code
_entity_poly.pdbx_strand_id
1 'polypeptide(L)'
;MHWPTILRTSGHGVDGAMQHWSNGDAALRHCNIPFAAQQLPVPSLAIMLNSALKRAFFHPMQKIGFAEALDSIVRSDPRYQRDAYVFLRDALDFTTKRRKKAKGTSVRHVTGPELLEGLRQYALKEFGPMVMTVFDSWGIHSSADIGNMVFNLIGAGIFGKTEEDSIEDFRNVYNFEEVFVKPFAPEKPAVARARAELPAPKPTASRR
;
A
#
# COMPACT_ATOMS: atom_id res chain seq x y z
N MET A 1 32.03 -20.84 -32.51
CA MET A 1 31.89 -19.45 -33.03
C MET A 1 31.52 -18.57 -31.85
N HIS A 2 32.50 -18.27 -30.99
CA HIS A 2 33.43 -17.13 -31.03
C HIS A 2 32.82 -15.82 -30.50
N TRP A 3 33.13 -15.57 -29.23
CA TRP A 3 33.09 -14.27 -28.55
C TRP A 3 34.22 -13.36 -29.07
N PRO A 4 34.08 -12.02 -29.10
CA PRO A 4 35.21 -11.12 -29.25
C PRO A 4 35.66 -10.54 -27.90
N THR A 5 36.93 -10.80 -27.60
CA THR A 5 37.72 -10.32 -26.47
C THR A 5 38.66 -9.21 -26.98
N ILE A 6 38.62 -8.04 -26.31
CA ILE A 6 39.71 -7.09 -25.99
C ILE A 6 40.48 -6.35 -27.12
N LEU A 7 40.68 -5.03 -26.92
CA LEU A 7 41.97 -4.27 -26.84
C LEU A 7 41.59 -2.77 -26.73
N ARG A 8 41.89 -2.01 -25.65
CA ARG A 8 43.17 -1.55 -25.03
C ARG A 8 44.05 -0.69 -25.95
N THR A 9 44.04 0.63 -25.72
CA THR A 9 45.17 1.59 -25.74
C THR A 9 44.74 2.77 -24.83
N SER A 10 45.40 3.17 -23.73
CA SER A 10 46.74 3.69 -23.46
C SER A 10 47.00 5.12 -23.97
N GLY A 11 47.11 6.07 -23.04
CA GLY A 11 47.71 7.42 -23.16
C GLY A 11 47.54 8.13 -21.82
N HIS A 12 48.49 8.12 -20.88
CA HIS A 12 49.74 8.90 -20.79
C HIS A 12 49.54 10.42 -20.93
N GLY A 13 49.88 11.12 -19.84
CA GLY A 13 49.88 12.58 -19.72
C GLY A 13 50.18 12.98 -18.27
N VAL A 14 51.44 12.80 -17.87
CA VAL A 14 52.06 13.46 -16.70
C VAL A 14 52.93 14.58 -17.25
N ASP A 15 52.83 15.77 -16.65
CA ASP A 15 53.75 16.93 -16.64
C ASP A 15 52.93 18.09 -16.03
N GLY A 16 53.35 18.94 -15.09
CA GLY A 16 54.65 19.23 -14.51
C GLY A 16 54.68 20.72 -14.13
N ALA A 17 55.13 21.05 -12.92
CA ALA A 17 55.59 22.37 -12.42
C ALA A 17 54.53 23.51 -12.32
N MET A 18 54.61 24.54 -11.48
CA MET A 18 55.70 25.24 -10.78
C MET A 18 55.02 26.21 -9.76
N GLN A 19 55.16 26.08 -8.45
CA GLN A 19 56.10 26.79 -7.56
C GLN A 19 56.37 28.28 -7.85
N HIS A 20 55.76 29.16 -7.04
CA HIS A 20 56.32 30.43 -6.54
C HIS A 20 55.41 30.90 -5.38
N TRP A 21 55.85 30.95 -4.13
CA TRP A 21 56.52 32.12 -3.55
C TRP A 21 57.33 31.72 -2.31
N SER A 22 58.48 32.37 -2.18
CA SER A 22 59.53 32.17 -1.18
C SER A 22 59.43 33.21 -0.06
N ASN A 23 59.68 32.72 1.17
CA ASN A 23 60.36 33.31 2.32
C ASN A 23 60.00 34.71 2.85
N GLY A 24 59.82 34.76 4.19
CA GLY A 24 59.87 35.99 4.98
C GLY A 24 59.64 35.72 6.46
N ASP A 25 60.75 35.55 7.19
CA ASP A 25 60.90 35.27 8.62
C ASP A 25 60.42 36.40 9.57
N ALA A 26 60.25 35.98 10.84
CA ALA A 26 60.39 36.75 12.08
C ALA A 26 59.33 37.79 12.48
N ALA A 27 58.65 37.56 13.61
CA ALA A 27 58.98 38.22 14.88
C ALA A 27 57.83 38.10 15.90
N LEU A 28 58.19 37.64 17.09
CA LEU A 28 57.41 37.75 18.33
C LEU A 28 57.08 39.23 18.61
N ARG A 29 55.83 39.51 19.02
CA ARG A 29 55.49 40.55 20.00
C ARG A 29 54.03 40.40 20.46
N HIS A 30 53.90 40.27 21.79
CA HIS A 30 52.69 40.55 22.55
C HIS A 30 52.12 41.93 22.20
N CYS A 31 50.80 42.04 22.06
CA CYS A 31 49.93 42.86 22.93
C CYS A 31 48.52 43.06 22.35
N ASN A 32 47.54 42.78 23.21
CA ASN A 32 46.29 43.52 23.42
C ASN A 32 45.17 43.45 22.35
N ILE A 33 44.23 42.52 22.54
CA ILE A 33 42.92 42.52 21.88
C ILE A 33 41.95 43.34 22.73
N PRO A 34 41.33 44.42 22.21
CA PRO A 34 40.30 45.16 22.93
C PRO A 34 38.98 44.36 22.97
N PHE A 35 38.41 44.36 24.17
CA PHE A 35 37.09 43.89 24.55
C PHE A 35 35.99 44.54 23.68
N ALA A 36 35.41 43.74 22.77
CA ALA A 36 34.25 44.13 21.98
C ALA A 36 33.17 43.05 22.09
N ALA A 37 32.07 43.44 22.74
CA ALA A 37 30.69 43.04 22.50
C ALA A 37 30.38 41.55 22.22
N GLN A 38 29.69 40.92 23.18
CA GLN A 38 28.45 40.22 22.84
C GLN A 38 27.57 40.04 24.07
N GLN A 39 26.51 40.85 24.11
CA GLN A 39 25.29 40.60 24.86
C GLN A 39 24.78 39.19 24.49
N LEU A 40 24.75 38.28 25.46
CA LEU A 40 24.02 37.02 25.32
C LEU A 40 22.54 37.30 25.62
N PRO A 41 21.59 36.99 24.71
CA PRO A 41 20.18 37.08 25.05
C PRO A 41 19.83 35.96 26.02
N VAL A 42 19.40 36.34 27.23
CA VAL A 42 18.74 35.42 28.16
C VAL A 42 17.44 34.92 27.51
N PRO A 43 17.26 33.60 27.29
CA PRO A 43 16.02 33.10 26.74
C PRO A 43 14.90 33.26 27.78
N SER A 44 13.87 34.01 27.39
CA SER A 44 12.64 34.19 28.15
C SER A 44 12.04 32.85 28.60
N LEU A 45 11.60 32.78 29.86
CA LEU A 45 10.98 31.60 30.49
C LEU A 45 9.74 31.08 29.73
N ALA A 46 9.21 31.86 28.78
CA ALA A 46 8.07 31.50 27.93
C ALA A 46 8.37 30.40 26.88
N ILE A 47 9.63 30.07 26.59
CA ILE A 47 9.97 29.07 25.55
C ILE A 47 10.08 27.64 26.12
N MET A 48 10.24 27.44 27.43
CA MET A 48 10.33 26.10 28.00
C MET A 48 8.98 25.38 28.18
N LEU A 49 7.85 26.09 28.19
CA LEU A 49 6.53 25.46 28.39
C LEU A 49 5.89 24.93 27.10
N ASN A 50 6.40 25.27 25.92
CA ASN A 50 5.80 24.83 24.65
C ASN A 50 6.43 23.57 24.04
N SER A 51 7.38 22.94 24.74
CA SER A 51 8.06 21.71 24.28
C SER A 51 7.66 20.44 25.04
N ALA A 52 6.76 20.57 26.03
CA ALA A 52 6.18 19.45 26.78
C ALA A 52 4.85 18.93 26.18
N LEU A 53 4.11 19.75 25.41
CA LEU A 53 2.85 19.34 24.78
C LEU A 53 2.99 18.75 23.36
N LYS A 54 4.08 19.06 22.63
CA LYS A 54 4.37 18.39 21.34
C LYS A 54 4.98 16.99 21.50
N ARG A 55 5.33 16.57 22.71
CA ARG A 55 5.83 15.22 23.01
C ARG A 55 4.74 14.17 23.23
N ALA A 56 3.47 14.57 23.25
CA ALA A 56 2.34 13.64 23.34
C ALA A 56 1.85 13.09 21.98
N PHE A 57 2.32 13.62 20.84
CA PHE A 57 1.80 13.25 19.51
C PHE A 57 2.83 12.93 18.42
N PHE A 58 4.11 12.82 18.75
CA PHE A 58 5.10 12.37 17.77
C PHE A 58 6.24 11.62 18.45
N HIS A 59 5.98 10.35 18.77
CA HIS A 59 7.07 9.39 18.95
C HIS A 59 7.58 9.00 17.56
N PRO A 60 8.90 9.10 17.27
CA PRO A 60 9.48 8.39 16.13
C PRO A 60 9.43 6.89 16.45
N MET A 61 8.31 6.26 16.07
CA MET A 61 8.06 4.84 16.24
C MET A 61 9.10 4.07 15.43
N GLN A 62 9.86 3.19 16.08
CA GLN A 62 10.57 2.13 15.36
C GLN A 62 9.55 1.46 14.45
N LYS A 63 9.79 1.45 13.13
CA LYS A 63 8.87 0.84 12.16
C LYS A 63 8.81 -0.66 12.47
N ILE A 64 7.81 -1.05 13.26
CA ILE A 64 7.44 -2.44 13.48
C ILE A 64 7.26 -3.06 12.09
N GLY A 65 7.88 -4.22 11.87
CA GLY A 65 7.76 -4.90 10.58
C GLY A 65 6.31 -5.26 10.29
N PHE A 66 5.91 -5.31 9.02
CA PHE A 66 4.53 -5.66 8.64
C PHE A 66 4.05 -6.95 9.32
N ALA A 67 4.90 -7.99 9.36
CA ALA A 67 4.60 -9.24 10.04
C ALA A 67 4.32 -9.06 11.54
N GLU A 68 5.18 -8.34 12.25
CA GLU A 68 5.03 -8.08 13.69
C GLU A 68 3.77 -7.23 13.99
N ALA A 69 3.45 -6.28 13.11
CA ALA A 69 2.23 -5.50 13.22
C ALA A 69 0.99 -6.38 13.04
N LEU A 70 1.01 -7.33 12.09
CA LEU A 70 -0.09 -8.29 11.93
C LEU A 70 -0.26 -9.18 13.16
N ASP A 71 0.84 -9.64 13.77
CA ASP A 71 0.77 -10.41 15.01
C ASP A 71 0.09 -9.64 16.14
N SER A 72 0.36 -8.34 16.26
CA SER A 72 -0.30 -7.47 17.23
C SER A 72 -1.77 -7.22 16.88
N ILE A 73 -2.08 -6.98 15.61
CA ILE A 73 -3.45 -6.72 15.14
C ILE A 73 -4.33 -7.94 15.35
N VAL A 74 -3.92 -9.13 14.88
CA VAL A 74 -4.73 -10.35 14.98
C VAL A 74 -4.94 -10.76 16.44
N ARG A 75 -3.97 -10.49 17.32
CA ARG A 75 -4.13 -10.68 18.76
C ARG A 75 -5.17 -9.74 19.39
N SER A 76 -5.25 -8.51 18.90
CA SER A 76 -6.14 -7.47 19.45
C SER A 76 -7.54 -7.53 18.85
N ASP A 77 -7.63 -7.87 17.57
CA ASP A 77 -8.86 -7.99 16.80
C ASP A 77 -8.85 -9.30 15.98
N PRO A 78 -9.38 -10.39 16.55
CA PRO A 78 -9.37 -11.72 15.92
C PRO A 78 -10.50 -11.90 14.90
N ARG A 79 -11.29 -10.87 14.58
CA ARG A 79 -12.40 -10.97 13.60
C ARG A 79 -11.91 -11.32 12.20
N TYR A 80 -10.69 -10.91 11.86
CA TYR A 80 -10.10 -11.08 10.54
C TYR A 80 -8.81 -11.89 10.61
N GLN A 81 -8.66 -12.87 9.71
CA GLN A 81 -7.46 -13.70 9.67
C GLN A 81 -6.23 -12.95 9.14
N ARG A 82 -5.02 -13.44 9.48
CA ARG A 82 -3.75 -12.84 9.03
C ARG A 82 -3.69 -12.68 7.52
N ASP A 83 -4.11 -13.71 6.78
CA ASP A 83 -4.07 -13.74 5.32
C ASP A 83 -4.95 -12.66 4.68
N ALA A 84 -6.04 -12.28 5.36
CA ALA A 84 -6.91 -11.18 4.95
C ALA A 84 -6.12 -9.87 4.82
N TYR A 85 -5.26 -9.58 5.80
CA TYR A 85 -4.44 -8.37 5.81
C TYR A 85 -3.30 -8.41 4.78
N VAL A 86 -2.74 -9.60 4.54
CA VAL A 86 -1.76 -9.80 3.46
C VAL A 86 -2.41 -9.50 2.11
N PHE A 87 -3.59 -10.09 1.86
CA PHE A 87 -4.37 -9.84 0.66
C PHE A 87 -4.73 -8.36 0.49
N LEU A 88 -5.15 -7.67 1.57
CA LEU A 88 -5.48 -6.25 1.53
C LEU A 88 -4.28 -5.38 1.13
N ARG A 89 -3.08 -5.70 1.63
CA ARG A 89 -1.83 -5.03 1.23
C ARG A 89 -1.57 -5.21 -0.26
N ASP A 90 -1.70 -6.44 -0.76
CA ASP A 90 -1.46 -6.76 -2.17
C ASP A 90 -2.52 -6.10 -3.08
N ALA A 91 -3.77 -6.02 -2.63
CA ALA A 91 -4.85 -5.30 -3.31
C ALA A 91 -4.59 -3.79 -3.42
N LEU A 92 -4.06 -3.16 -2.36
CA LEU A 92 -3.68 -1.75 -2.38
C LEU A 92 -2.52 -1.51 -3.37
N ASP A 93 -1.51 -2.39 -3.37
CA ASP A 93 -0.40 -2.37 -4.33
C ASP A 93 -0.89 -2.51 -5.78
N PHE A 94 -1.84 -3.42 -6.02
CA PHE A 94 -2.48 -3.57 -7.33
C PHE A 94 -3.19 -2.27 -7.75
N THR A 95 -3.95 -1.68 -6.84
CA THR A 95 -4.72 -0.44 -7.08
C THR A 95 -3.83 0.74 -7.42
N THR A 96 -2.78 0.96 -6.64
CA THR A 96 -1.81 2.05 -6.86
C THR A 96 -1.05 1.89 -8.18
N LYS A 97 -0.59 0.66 -8.50
CA LYS A 97 0.08 0.35 -9.78
C LYS A 97 -0.83 0.61 -10.97
N ARG A 98 -2.11 0.22 -10.89
CA ARG A 98 -3.10 0.45 -11.94
C ARG A 98 -3.37 1.94 -12.15
N ARG A 99 -3.54 2.71 -11.07
CA ARG A 99 -3.74 4.17 -11.14
C ARG A 99 -2.55 4.89 -11.78
N LYS A 100 -1.32 4.51 -11.40
CA LYS A 100 -0.09 5.08 -11.98
C LYS A 100 -0.05 4.90 -13.49
N LYS A 101 -0.43 3.71 -13.99
CA LYS A 101 -0.50 3.43 -15.44
C LYS A 101 -1.61 4.22 -16.15
N ALA A 102 -2.77 4.39 -15.52
CA ALA A 102 -3.92 5.03 -16.15
C ALA A 102 -3.86 6.56 -16.19
N LYS A 103 -3.36 7.20 -15.13
CA LYS A 103 -3.44 8.67 -14.96
C LYS A 103 -2.09 9.39 -15.07
N GLY A 104 -0.99 8.68 -15.26
CA GLY A 104 0.37 9.25 -15.36
C GLY A 104 0.82 10.08 -14.15
N THR A 105 0.01 10.14 -13.09
CA THR A 105 0.20 10.99 -11.92
C THR A 105 0.98 10.23 -10.86
N SER A 106 1.78 10.95 -10.07
CA SER A 106 2.49 10.43 -8.90
C SER A 106 1.55 9.73 -7.92
N VAL A 107 2.13 8.87 -7.06
CA VAL A 107 1.41 8.06 -6.06
C VAL A 107 0.66 8.99 -5.10
N ARG A 108 -0.57 9.35 -5.46
CA ARG A 108 -1.50 10.07 -4.61
C ARG A 108 -2.18 9.07 -3.67
N HIS A 109 -2.57 9.56 -2.50
CA HIS A 109 -3.47 8.88 -1.57
C HIS A 109 -4.61 8.16 -2.31
N VAL A 110 -4.94 6.97 -1.83
CA VAL A 110 -6.03 6.14 -2.38
C VAL A 110 -7.20 6.28 -1.40
N THR A 111 -8.34 6.77 -1.88
CA THR A 111 -9.53 6.90 -1.03
C THR A 111 -10.16 5.53 -0.77
N GLY A 112 -11.01 5.42 0.26
CA GLY A 112 -11.73 4.19 0.59
C GLY A 112 -12.45 3.55 -0.60
N PRO A 113 -13.30 4.29 -1.35
CA PRO A 113 -13.99 3.75 -2.53
C PRO A 113 -13.04 3.32 -3.64
N GLU A 114 -11.94 4.04 -3.85
CA GLU A 114 -10.93 3.67 -4.85
C GLU A 114 -10.20 2.37 -4.47
N LEU A 115 -9.87 2.20 -3.18
CA LEU A 115 -9.30 0.96 -2.65
C LEU A 115 -10.30 -0.19 -2.81
N LEU A 116 -11.56 0.01 -2.45
CA LEU A 116 -12.58 -1.04 -2.53
C LEU A 116 -12.83 -1.52 -3.96
N GLU A 117 -12.83 -0.61 -4.95
CA GLU A 117 -12.96 -0.99 -6.35
C GLU A 117 -11.73 -1.74 -6.86
N GLY A 118 -10.53 -1.30 -6.48
CA GLY A 118 -9.30 -2.02 -6.82
C GLY A 118 -9.21 -3.39 -6.15
N LEU A 119 -9.66 -3.51 -4.90
CA LEU A 119 -9.75 -4.77 -4.16
C LEU A 119 -10.75 -5.72 -4.80
N ARG A 120 -11.92 -5.24 -5.23
CA ARG A 120 -12.92 -6.04 -5.97
C ARG A 120 -12.31 -6.66 -7.22
N GLN A 121 -11.63 -5.84 -8.02
CA GLN A 121 -10.99 -6.28 -9.25
C GLN A 121 -9.84 -7.27 -8.98
N TYR A 122 -9.05 -7.01 -7.94
CA TYR A 122 -7.97 -7.90 -7.55
C TYR A 122 -8.49 -9.25 -7.05
N ALA A 123 -9.54 -9.25 -6.21
CA ALA A 123 -10.17 -10.47 -5.72
C ALA A 123 -10.71 -11.34 -6.87
N LEU A 124 -11.43 -10.74 -7.82
CA LEU A 124 -11.93 -11.43 -9.00
C LEU A 124 -10.80 -11.97 -9.89
N LYS A 125 -9.68 -11.25 -9.98
CA LYS A 125 -8.50 -11.68 -10.74
C LYS A 125 -7.80 -12.89 -10.11
N GLU A 126 -7.66 -12.91 -8.79
CA GLU A 126 -6.92 -13.96 -8.08
C GLU A 126 -7.77 -15.20 -7.79
N PHE A 127 -9.05 -15.02 -7.44
CA PHE A 127 -9.90 -16.12 -6.97
C PHE A 127 -11.13 -16.39 -7.86
N GLY A 128 -11.49 -15.47 -8.75
CA GLY A 128 -12.64 -15.61 -9.65
C GLY A 128 -13.95 -15.88 -8.89
N PRO A 129 -14.67 -16.98 -9.16
CA PRO A 129 -15.93 -17.29 -8.47
C PRO A 129 -15.74 -17.72 -7.01
N MET A 130 -14.51 -18.02 -6.57
CA MET A 130 -14.23 -18.47 -5.20
C MET A 130 -14.07 -17.34 -4.18
N VAL A 131 -14.19 -16.07 -4.59
CA VAL A 131 -13.96 -14.91 -3.71
C VAL A 131 -14.79 -15.02 -2.43
N MET A 132 -16.07 -15.41 -2.52
CA MET A 132 -16.94 -15.53 -1.35
C MET A 132 -16.47 -16.59 -0.36
N THR A 133 -16.03 -17.76 -0.84
CA THR A 133 -15.50 -18.82 0.02
C THR A 133 -14.23 -18.37 0.73
N VAL A 134 -13.32 -17.70 0.01
CA VAL A 134 -12.06 -17.21 0.58
C VAL A 134 -12.33 -16.12 1.61
N PHE A 135 -13.16 -15.13 1.27
CA PHE A 135 -13.49 -14.02 2.15
C PHE A 135 -14.21 -14.48 3.42
N ASP A 136 -15.16 -15.41 3.31
CA ASP A 136 -15.84 -16.00 4.46
C ASP A 136 -14.85 -16.70 5.40
N SER A 137 -13.92 -17.50 4.86
CA SER A 137 -12.87 -18.16 5.65
C SER A 137 -11.95 -17.17 6.41
N TRP A 138 -11.85 -15.95 5.90
CA TRP A 138 -11.05 -14.87 6.47
C TRP A 138 -11.83 -13.93 7.38
N GLY A 139 -13.15 -14.12 7.52
CA GLY A 139 -14.04 -13.28 8.32
C GLY A 139 -14.45 -11.97 7.65
N ILE A 140 -14.39 -11.89 6.31
CA ILE A 140 -14.79 -10.70 5.54
C ILE A 140 -16.18 -10.95 4.94
N HIS A 141 -17.16 -10.16 5.36
CA HIS A 141 -18.55 -10.30 4.88
C HIS A 141 -19.08 -9.07 4.15
N SER A 142 -18.40 -7.93 4.28
CA SER A 142 -18.86 -6.66 3.72
C SER A 142 -17.70 -5.70 3.39
N SER A 143 -18.03 -4.62 2.67
CA SER A 143 -17.09 -3.51 2.44
C SER A 143 -16.69 -2.82 3.74
N ALA A 144 -17.57 -2.80 4.75
CA ALA A 144 -17.27 -2.24 6.07
C ALA A 144 -16.19 -3.04 6.80
N ASP A 145 -16.12 -4.36 6.60
CA ASP A 145 -15.07 -5.20 7.18
C ASP A 145 -13.69 -4.86 6.64
N ILE A 146 -13.60 -4.62 5.33
CA ILE A 146 -12.38 -4.11 4.70
C ILE A 146 -11.99 -2.76 5.31
N GLY A 147 -12.96 -1.88 5.56
CA GLY A 147 -12.73 -0.62 6.27
C GLY A 147 -12.13 -0.83 7.66
N ASN A 148 -12.71 -1.73 8.46
CA ASN A 148 -12.18 -2.05 9.79
C ASN A 148 -10.74 -2.55 9.71
N MET A 149 -10.43 -3.43 8.75
CA MET A 149 -9.07 -3.91 8.52
C MET A 149 -8.10 -2.79 8.15
N VAL A 150 -8.50 -1.85 7.30
CA VAL A 150 -7.70 -0.66 6.96
C VAL A 150 -7.41 0.18 8.21
N PHE A 151 -8.43 0.42 9.05
CA PHE A 151 -8.26 1.19 10.27
C PHE A 151 -7.39 0.46 11.32
N ASN A 152 -7.45 -0.86 11.40
CA ASN A 152 -6.51 -1.65 12.21
C ASN A 152 -5.06 -1.44 11.76
N LEU A 153 -4.81 -1.44 10.44
CA LEU A 153 -3.48 -1.19 9.87
C LEU A 153 -3.01 0.26 10.06
N ILE A 154 -3.92 1.24 10.05
CA ILE A 154 -3.63 2.63 10.43
C ILE A 154 -3.23 2.70 11.90
N GLY A 155 -3.99 2.06 12.80
CA GLY A 155 -3.70 2.02 14.23
C GLY A 155 -2.34 1.39 14.56
N ALA A 156 -1.91 0.41 13.77
CA ALA A 156 -0.58 -0.20 13.88
C ALA A 156 0.54 0.59 13.18
N GLY A 157 0.24 1.74 12.56
CA GLY A 157 1.20 2.58 11.85
C GLY A 157 1.75 1.97 10.54
N ILE A 158 1.07 0.97 9.99
CA ILE A 158 1.40 0.35 8.70
C ILE A 158 0.88 1.21 7.55
N PHE A 159 -0.35 1.72 7.68
CA PHE A 159 -0.95 2.64 6.72
C PHE A 159 -0.96 4.07 7.26
N GLY A 160 -0.80 5.04 6.36
CA GLY A 160 -1.05 6.45 6.66
C GLY A 160 -2.54 6.76 6.59
N LYS A 161 -2.97 7.75 7.38
CA LYS A 161 -4.33 8.29 7.38
C LYS A 161 -4.29 9.75 6.96
N THR A 162 -5.26 10.21 6.17
CA THR A 162 -5.53 11.65 5.98
C THR A 162 -6.72 12.09 6.83
N GLU A 163 -6.90 13.40 7.02
CA GLU A 163 -7.97 13.93 7.86
C GLU A 163 -9.37 13.63 7.28
N GLU A 164 -9.44 13.40 5.97
CA GLU A 164 -10.66 13.10 5.24
C GLU A 164 -11.06 11.62 5.28
N ASP A 165 -10.14 10.72 5.68
CA ASP A 165 -10.43 9.29 5.70
C ASP A 165 -11.35 8.92 6.89
N SER A 166 -12.55 8.44 6.58
CA SER A 166 -13.50 7.97 7.57
C SER A 166 -13.89 6.50 7.36
N ILE A 167 -14.26 5.83 8.44
CA ILE A 167 -14.76 4.44 8.35
C ILE A 167 -16.06 4.36 7.55
N GLU A 168 -16.83 5.46 7.52
CA GLU A 168 -18.04 5.65 6.72
C GLU A 168 -17.78 5.50 5.22
N ASP A 169 -16.59 5.83 4.74
CA ASP A 169 -16.23 5.72 3.31
C ASP A 169 -16.23 4.27 2.82
N PHE A 170 -16.25 3.31 3.74
CA PHE A 170 -16.26 1.88 3.47
C PHE A 170 -17.66 1.26 3.63
N ARG A 171 -18.65 2.00 4.13
CA ARG A 171 -19.99 1.46 4.35
C ARG A 171 -20.82 1.47 3.07
N ASN A 172 -21.47 0.34 2.79
CA ASN A 172 -22.44 0.19 1.68
C ASN A 172 -21.92 0.59 0.29
N VAL A 173 -20.62 0.42 0.01
CA VAL A 173 -20.04 0.80 -1.29
C VAL A 173 -20.49 -0.14 -2.40
N TYR A 174 -20.53 -1.44 -2.13
CA TYR A 174 -21.15 -2.44 -3.00
C TYR A 174 -21.60 -3.67 -2.21
N ASN A 175 -22.55 -4.41 -2.77
CA ASN A 175 -22.99 -5.70 -2.25
C ASN A 175 -22.13 -6.83 -2.85
N PHE A 176 -21.67 -7.74 -1.99
CA PHE A 176 -20.75 -8.81 -2.35
C PHE A 176 -21.38 -9.84 -3.30
N GLU A 177 -22.65 -10.21 -3.12
CA GLU A 177 -23.34 -11.12 -4.03
C GLU A 177 -23.42 -10.52 -5.44
N GLU A 178 -23.64 -9.21 -5.54
CA GLU A 178 -23.76 -8.55 -6.83
C GLU A 178 -22.46 -8.51 -7.62
N VAL A 179 -21.33 -8.37 -6.93
CA VAL A 179 -20.04 -8.19 -7.61
C VAL A 179 -19.21 -9.46 -7.69
N PHE A 180 -19.47 -10.45 -6.84
CA PHE A 180 -18.69 -11.69 -6.78
C PHE A 180 -19.48 -12.94 -7.18
N VAL A 181 -20.82 -12.91 -7.12
CA VAL A 181 -21.65 -14.08 -7.45
C VAL A 181 -22.38 -13.89 -8.77
N LYS A 182 -23.17 -12.81 -8.92
CA LYS A 182 -23.95 -12.56 -10.14
C LYS A 182 -23.15 -12.64 -11.45
N PRO A 183 -21.88 -12.15 -11.53
CA PRO A 183 -21.09 -12.25 -12.77
C PRO A 183 -20.76 -13.68 -13.22
N PHE A 184 -20.88 -14.66 -12.33
CA PHE A 184 -20.61 -16.07 -12.62
C PHE A 184 -21.87 -16.94 -12.56
N ALA A 185 -23.05 -16.34 -12.29
CA ALA A 185 -24.30 -17.08 -12.30
C ALA A 185 -24.58 -17.57 -13.73
N PRO A 186 -24.96 -18.84 -13.92
CA PRO A 186 -25.30 -19.34 -15.25
C PRO A 186 -26.50 -18.57 -15.79
N GLU A 187 -26.50 -18.29 -17.10
CA GLU A 187 -27.68 -17.74 -17.75
C GLU A 187 -28.86 -18.68 -17.51
N LYS A 188 -29.97 -18.11 -17.01
CA LYS A 188 -31.18 -18.86 -16.75
C LYS A 188 -31.56 -19.61 -18.03
N PRO A 189 -31.73 -20.95 -18.02
CA PRO A 189 -32.06 -21.67 -19.24
C PRO A 189 -33.31 -21.06 -19.85
N ALA A 190 -33.18 -20.55 -21.07
CA ALA A 190 -34.26 -19.92 -21.80
C ALA A 190 -35.30 -20.98 -22.19
N VAL A 191 -36.15 -21.33 -21.23
CA VAL A 191 -37.23 -22.32 -21.34
C VAL A 191 -36.69 -23.72 -21.63
N ALA A 192 -37.13 -24.71 -20.87
CA ALA A 192 -37.07 -26.10 -21.29
C ALA A 192 -37.89 -26.27 -22.59
N ARG A 193 -37.32 -25.89 -23.74
CA ARG A 193 -37.86 -26.27 -25.04
C ARG A 193 -37.74 -27.79 -25.14
N ALA A 194 -38.88 -28.42 -25.40
CA ALA A 194 -39.05 -29.83 -25.74
C ALA A 194 -39.01 -30.88 -24.61
N ARG A 195 -39.72 -30.65 -23.49
CA ARG A 195 -40.25 -31.77 -22.66
C ARG A 195 -41.77 -32.00 -22.82
N ALA A 196 -42.31 -31.54 -23.95
CA ALA A 196 -43.52 -32.02 -24.60
C ALA A 196 -43.09 -32.18 -26.07
N GLU A 197 -43.10 -33.33 -26.74
CA GLU A 197 -44.05 -34.44 -26.74
C GLU A 197 -43.28 -35.74 -27.05
N LEU A 198 -43.41 -36.77 -26.22
CA LEU A 198 -43.13 -38.14 -26.68
C LEU A 198 -44.42 -38.64 -27.35
N PRO A 199 -44.44 -38.93 -28.66
CA PRO A 199 -45.64 -39.47 -29.29
C PRO A 199 -45.95 -40.85 -28.70
N ALA A 200 -47.20 -41.02 -28.26
CA ALA A 200 -47.69 -42.26 -27.65
C ALA A 200 -47.45 -43.48 -28.56
N PRO A 201 -47.11 -44.65 -28.00
CA PRO A 201 -46.97 -45.87 -28.81
C PRO A 201 -48.31 -46.23 -29.44
N LYS A 202 -48.30 -46.45 -30.76
CA LYS A 202 -49.49 -46.88 -31.52
C LYS A 202 -49.96 -48.25 -31.02
N PRO A 203 -51.28 -48.49 -30.88
CA PRO A 203 -51.78 -49.78 -30.44
C PRO A 203 -51.44 -50.86 -31.47
N THR A 204 -50.70 -51.88 -31.04
CA THR A 204 -50.40 -53.04 -31.86
C THR A 204 -51.68 -53.87 -31.99
N ALA A 205 -52.29 -53.85 -33.17
CA ALA A 205 -53.42 -54.72 -33.49
C ALA A 205 -52.94 -56.19 -33.44
N SER A 206 -53.40 -56.93 -32.44
CA SER A 206 -53.23 -58.38 -32.34
C SER A 206 -54.04 -59.04 -33.45
N ARG A 207 -53.36 -59.61 -34.46
CA ARG A 207 -53.98 -60.41 -35.51
C ARG A 207 -54.27 -61.81 -34.96
N ARG A 208 -55.54 -62.22 -34.99
CA ARG A 208 -55.96 -63.62 -34.79
C ARG A 208 -55.68 -64.44 -36.04
#